data_AF-K8ESY6-F1
#
_entry.id   AF-K8ESY6-F1
#
_cell.length_a   1.000
_cell.length_b   1.000
_cell.length_c   1.000
_cell.angle_alpha   90.00
_cell.angle_beta   90.00
_cell.angle_gamma   90.00
#
_symmetry.space_group_name_H-M   'P 1'
#
loop_
_entity.id
_entity.type
_entity.pdbx_description
1 polymer ?
#
loop_
_entity_poly.entity_id
_entity_poly.type
_entity_poly.pdbx_seq_one_letter_code
_entity_poly.pdbx_strand_id
1 'polypeptide(L)'
;MNYIGTVYRKMKKYLLSRLYSVPPKEPECVRVEATSTTLKVSWECGEETSEYNYCDYYQLEIEPQRKEIKEALGALSWMPIYEGTERSFFIEKLQPNMRFHVRVKTINSAGESQWVLTKTQTKEEKWGDAFRGRANS
;
A
#
# COMPACT_ATOMS: atom_id res chain seq x y z
N MET A 1 13.23 -32.39 -0.13
CA MET A 1 12.62 -31.33 0.73
C MET A 1 11.44 -31.95 1.47
N ASN A 2 11.53 -32.11 2.79
CA ASN A 2 10.53 -32.86 3.58
C ASN A 2 9.27 -32.02 3.85
N TYR A 3 8.26 -32.21 3.00
CA TYR A 3 6.95 -31.53 3.04
C TYR A 3 6.29 -31.55 4.44
N ILE A 4 6.37 -32.69 5.13
CA ILE A 4 5.80 -32.89 6.48
C ILE A 4 6.43 -31.92 7.50
N GLY A 5 7.74 -31.66 7.41
CA GLY A 5 8.44 -30.73 8.30
C GLY A 5 8.04 -29.27 8.08
N THR A 6 7.76 -28.88 6.83
CA THR A 6 7.31 -27.53 6.50
C THR A 6 5.88 -27.27 6.99
N VAL A 7 4.99 -28.24 6.85
CA VAL A 7 3.61 -28.16 7.35
C VAL A 7 3.59 -28.04 8.87
N TYR A 8 4.36 -28.88 9.58
CA TYR A 8 4.47 -28.79 11.03
C TYR A 8 5.00 -27.43 11.49
N ARG A 9 6.02 -26.89 10.82
CA ARG A 9 6.57 -25.56 11.14
C ARG A 9 5.53 -24.46 10.96
N LYS A 10 4.75 -24.47 9.87
CA LYS A 10 3.68 -23.50 9.63
C LYS A 10 2.56 -23.63 10.67
N MET A 11 2.14 -24.85 11.00
CA MET A 11 1.09 -25.10 11.98
C MET A 11 1.54 -24.68 13.40
N LYS A 12 2.77 -25.01 13.79
CA LYS A 12 3.37 -24.55 15.05
C LYS A 12 3.41 -23.03 15.10
N LYS A 13 3.87 -22.36 14.03
CA LYS A 13 3.91 -20.89 13.95
C LYS A 13 2.51 -20.27 14.08
N TYR A 14 1.50 -20.81 13.38
CA TYR A 14 0.11 -20.38 13.50
C TYR A 14 -0.46 -20.55 14.92
N LEU A 15 -0.20 -21.68 15.58
CA LEU A 15 -0.72 -21.92 16.93
C LEU A 15 -0.05 -20.99 17.96
N LEU A 16 1.25 -20.77 17.82
CA LEU A 16 2.04 -19.96 18.73
C LEU A 16 1.91 -18.46 18.46
N SER A 17 1.50 -18.03 17.27
CA SER A 17 1.27 -16.61 16.95
C SER A 17 0.25 -15.97 17.90
N ARG A 18 -0.77 -16.72 18.31
CA ARG A 18 -1.79 -16.22 19.27
C ARG A 18 -1.22 -15.82 20.63
N LEU A 19 -0.08 -16.39 21.01
CA LEU A 19 0.55 -16.14 22.32
C LEU A 19 1.79 -15.25 22.21
N TYR A 20 2.51 -15.33 21.08
CA TYR A 20 3.86 -14.79 20.94
C TYR A 20 4.01 -13.86 19.73
N SER A 21 2.93 -13.51 19.03
CA SER A 21 2.99 -12.43 18.04
C SER A 21 3.20 -11.10 18.74
N VAL A 22 3.95 -10.25 18.03
CA VAL A 22 4.25 -8.88 18.45
C VAL A 22 3.76 -7.96 17.33
N PRO A 23 3.20 -6.77 17.64
CA PRO A 23 2.86 -5.80 16.60
C PRO A 23 4.02 -5.63 15.61
N PRO A 24 3.73 -5.60 14.30
CA PRO A 24 4.78 -5.56 13.28
C PRO A 24 5.45 -4.18 13.25
N LYS A 25 6.64 -4.11 12.64
CA LYS A 25 7.26 -2.83 12.28
C LYS A 25 6.64 -2.25 11.02
N GLU A 26 6.79 -0.95 10.88
CA GLU A 26 6.34 -0.24 9.69
C GLU A 26 7.02 -0.76 8.41
N PRO A 27 6.34 -0.71 7.25
CA PRO A 27 6.93 -1.12 5.98
C PRO A 27 8.17 -0.30 5.62
N GLU A 28 9.16 -0.94 5.03
CA GLU A 28 10.39 -0.27 4.60
C GLU A 28 10.33 0.11 3.12
N CYS A 29 11.28 0.96 2.70
CA CYS A 29 11.49 1.27 1.27
C CYS A 29 10.21 1.71 0.51
N VAL A 30 9.29 2.42 1.16
CA VAL A 30 8.04 2.88 0.53
C VAL A 30 8.35 3.85 -0.60
N ARG A 31 8.05 3.42 -1.83
CA ARG A 31 8.29 4.17 -3.07
C ARG A 31 6.99 4.39 -3.83
N VAL A 32 6.90 5.54 -4.48
CA VAL A 32 5.77 5.88 -5.34
C VAL A 32 6.29 6.32 -6.70
N GLU A 33 5.92 5.57 -7.73
CA GLU A 33 6.20 5.89 -9.13
C GLU A 33 4.94 6.46 -9.77
N ALA A 34 5.02 7.71 -10.22
CA ALA A 34 3.87 8.42 -10.79
C ALA A 34 3.94 8.49 -12.33
N THR A 35 2.79 8.25 -12.97
CA THR A 35 2.50 8.69 -14.34
C THR A 35 1.48 9.84 -14.30
N SER A 36 0.92 10.24 -15.44
CA SER A 36 -0.16 11.26 -15.46
C SER A 36 -1.47 10.72 -14.91
N THR A 37 -1.73 9.42 -14.97
CA THR A 37 -3.03 8.82 -14.59
C THR A 37 -2.92 7.65 -13.62
N THR A 38 -1.69 7.28 -13.24
CA THR A 38 -1.44 6.16 -12.35
C THR A 38 -0.39 6.48 -11.29
N LEU A 39 -0.53 5.86 -10.12
CA LEU A 39 0.49 5.77 -9.08
C LEU A 39 0.75 4.29 -8.81
N LYS A 40 2.00 3.86 -8.95
CA LYS A 40 2.44 2.56 -8.46
C LYS A 40 3.10 2.76 -7.11
N VAL A 41 2.50 2.20 -6.06
CA VAL A 41 3.04 2.23 -4.71
C VAL A 41 3.65 0.87 -4.43
N SER A 42 4.88 0.84 -3.93
CA SER A 42 5.58 -0.39 -3.56
C SER A 42 6.32 -0.21 -2.25
N TRP A 43 6.44 -1.28 -1.47
CA TRP A 43 7.10 -1.29 -0.16
C TRP A 43 7.77 -2.64 0.10
N GLU A 44 8.61 -2.69 1.11
CA GLU A 44 9.23 -3.90 1.61
C GLU A 44 8.67 -4.25 3.00
N CYS A 45 8.85 -5.50 3.42
CA CYS A 45 8.54 -5.89 4.80
C CYS A 45 9.44 -5.08 5.74
N GLY A 46 8.88 -4.61 6.86
CA GLY A 46 9.69 -4.11 7.96
C GLY A 46 10.44 -5.23 8.67
N GLU A 47 11.35 -4.85 9.56
CA GLU A 47 12.08 -5.76 10.44
C GLU A 47 11.16 -6.75 11.17
N GLU A 48 11.55 -8.03 11.23
CA GLU A 48 10.78 -9.07 11.92
C GLU A 48 10.79 -8.83 13.43
N THR A 49 9.61 -8.57 14.02
CA THR A 49 9.48 -8.32 15.47
C THR A 49 9.34 -9.60 16.29
N SER A 50 8.98 -10.72 15.66
CA SER A 50 8.87 -12.02 16.30
C SER A 50 8.87 -13.13 15.25
N GLU A 51 9.59 -14.22 15.53
CA GLU A 51 9.58 -15.44 14.69
C GLU A 51 8.19 -16.09 14.60
N TYR A 52 7.25 -15.70 15.48
CA TYR A 52 5.87 -16.20 15.54
C TYR A 52 4.87 -15.30 14.83
N ASN A 53 5.29 -14.14 14.27
CA ASN A 53 4.40 -13.32 13.45
C ASN A 53 3.94 -14.11 12.24
N TYR A 54 2.64 -14.37 12.17
CA TYR A 54 2.01 -15.18 11.15
C TYR A 54 0.97 -14.34 10.40
N CYS A 55 1.07 -14.34 9.07
CA CYS A 55 0.15 -13.62 8.19
C CYS A 55 0.11 -12.09 8.41
N ASP A 56 1.28 -11.45 8.45
CA ASP A 56 1.36 -10.00 8.33
C ASP A 56 0.78 -9.57 6.97
N TYR A 57 -0.05 -8.55 6.98
CA TYR A 57 -0.66 -7.95 5.79
C TYR A 57 -0.57 -6.42 5.86
N TYR A 58 -0.84 -5.76 4.76
CA TYR A 58 -0.68 -4.32 4.62
C TYR A 58 -2.00 -3.65 4.35
N GLN A 59 -2.19 -2.47 4.94
CA GLN A 59 -3.27 -1.55 4.61
C GLN A 59 -2.66 -0.31 3.96
N LEU A 60 -3.17 0.05 2.79
CA LEU A 60 -2.77 1.23 2.02
C LEU A 60 -3.94 2.20 1.90
N GLU A 61 -3.67 3.46 2.22
CA GLU A 61 -4.63 4.54 2.09
C GLU A 61 -4.07 5.72 1.30
N ILE A 62 -4.98 6.47 0.69
CA ILE A 62 -4.66 7.67 -0.08
C ILE A 62 -5.59 8.82 0.31
N GLU A 63 -5.03 10.04 0.31
CA GLU A 63 -5.76 11.28 0.55
C GLU A 63 -5.41 12.30 -0.56
N PRO A 64 -6.37 12.67 -1.43
CA PRO A 64 -6.20 13.76 -2.38
C PRO A 64 -5.98 15.09 -1.65
N GLN A 65 -5.01 15.90 -2.11
CA GLN A 65 -4.68 17.19 -1.48
C GLN A 65 -5.39 18.39 -2.12
N ARG A 66 -6.33 18.13 -3.03
CA ARG A 66 -7.15 19.17 -3.65
C ARG A 66 -8.16 19.69 -2.62
N LYS A 67 -8.16 21.00 -2.38
CA LYS A 67 -8.92 21.64 -1.30
C LYS A 67 -10.41 21.28 -1.34
N GLU A 68 -11.03 21.39 -2.52
CA GLU A 68 -12.47 21.10 -2.67
C GLU A 68 -12.81 19.64 -2.32
N ILE A 69 -11.91 18.70 -2.65
CA ILE A 69 -12.08 17.28 -2.33
C ILE A 69 -11.89 17.05 -0.82
N LYS A 70 -10.87 17.66 -0.20
CA LYS A 70 -10.65 17.53 1.25
C LYS A 70 -11.81 18.11 2.05
N GLU A 71 -12.35 19.25 1.65
CA GLU A 71 -13.51 19.87 2.31
C GLU A 71 -14.77 19.03 2.16
N ALA A 72 -14.99 18.43 0.98
CA ALA A 72 -16.13 17.55 0.74
C ALA A 72 -16.06 16.23 1.54
N LEU A 73 -14.85 15.65 1.70
CA LEU A 73 -14.66 14.40 2.43
C LEU A 73 -14.54 14.59 3.95
N GLY A 74 -14.06 15.74 4.40
CA GLY A 74 -13.89 16.05 5.82
C GLY A 74 -13.01 15.02 6.54
N ALA A 75 -13.56 14.38 7.57
CA ALA A 75 -12.87 13.35 8.35
C ALA A 75 -12.63 12.04 7.58
N LEU A 76 -13.31 11.82 6.45
CA LEU A 76 -13.18 10.64 5.60
C LEU A 76 -12.18 10.88 4.44
N SER A 77 -11.28 11.84 4.59
CA SER A 77 -10.33 12.22 3.54
C SER A 77 -9.31 11.13 3.21
N TRP A 78 -8.99 10.28 4.19
CA TRP A 78 -8.18 9.08 3.99
C TRP A 78 -9.05 7.92 3.53
N MET A 79 -8.78 7.45 2.31
CA MET A 79 -9.54 6.35 1.70
C MET A 79 -8.70 5.08 1.70
N PRO A 80 -9.16 3.98 2.31
CA PRO A 80 -8.52 2.67 2.17
C PRO A 80 -8.75 2.13 0.76
N ILE A 81 -7.65 1.86 0.07
CA ILE A 81 -7.66 1.42 -1.33
C ILE A 81 -7.12 0.01 -1.52
N TYR A 82 -6.41 -0.51 -0.52
CA TYR A 82 -5.88 -1.86 -0.56
C TYR A 82 -5.67 -2.43 0.85
N GLU A 83 -6.01 -3.71 1.00
CA GLU A 83 -5.74 -4.53 2.18
C GLU A 83 -5.34 -5.94 1.73
N GLY A 84 -4.15 -6.41 2.10
CA GLY A 84 -3.67 -7.73 1.70
C GLY A 84 -2.15 -7.93 1.84
N THR A 85 -1.64 -9.06 1.35
CA THR A 85 -0.24 -9.48 1.56
C THR A 85 0.75 -9.05 0.46
N GLU A 86 0.25 -8.56 -0.68
CA GLU A 86 1.07 -7.99 -1.75
C GLU A 86 1.87 -6.78 -1.28
N ARG A 87 3.01 -6.57 -1.93
CA ARG A 87 3.99 -5.53 -1.62
C ARG A 87 3.99 -4.35 -2.60
N SER A 88 3.05 -4.36 -3.53
CA SER A 88 2.85 -3.27 -4.46
C SER A 88 1.39 -3.19 -4.90
N PHE A 89 0.93 -1.98 -5.16
CA PHE A 89 -0.43 -1.72 -5.62
C PHE A 89 -0.45 -0.60 -6.66
N PHE A 90 -1.29 -0.78 -7.69
CA PHE A 90 -1.51 0.22 -8.73
C PHE A 90 -2.80 0.98 -8.46
N ILE A 91 -2.69 2.30 -8.41
CA ILE A 91 -3.82 3.22 -8.34
C ILE A 91 -3.96 3.82 -9.73
N GLU A 92 -5.08 3.55 -10.39
CA GLU A 92 -5.33 3.95 -11.77
C GLU A 92 -6.43 5.00 -11.89
N LYS A 93 -6.67 5.49 -13.11
CA LYS A 93 -7.75 6.45 -13.45
C LYS A 93 -7.67 7.75 -12.64
N LEU A 94 -6.47 8.18 -12.30
CA LEU A 94 -6.21 9.45 -11.64
C LEU A 94 -6.17 10.60 -12.64
N GLN A 95 -6.41 11.81 -12.15
CA GLN A 95 -6.26 13.02 -12.96
C GLN A 95 -4.78 13.45 -13.02
N PRO A 96 -4.31 13.99 -14.15
CA PRO A 96 -2.99 14.60 -14.27
C PRO A 96 -2.79 15.75 -13.28
N ASN A 97 -1.52 15.98 -12.91
CA ASN A 97 -1.11 17.09 -12.05
C ASN A 97 -1.81 17.17 -10.67
N MET A 98 -2.29 16.04 -10.14
CA MET A 98 -3.02 15.95 -8.88
C MET A 98 -2.11 15.49 -7.74
N ARG A 99 -2.12 16.22 -6.62
CA ARG A 99 -1.31 15.92 -5.43
C ARG A 99 -2.03 14.95 -4.51
N PHE A 100 -1.27 14.01 -3.96
CA PHE A 100 -1.77 13.01 -3.03
C PHE A 100 -0.82 12.82 -1.85
N HIS A 101 -1.39 12.46 -0.71
CA HIS A 101 -0.68 11.79 0.34
C HIS A 101 -1.03 10.30 0.30
N VAL A 102 -0.04 9.45 0.42
CA VAL A 102 -0.19 7.99 0.45
C VAL A 102 0.39 7.51 1.76
N ARG A 103 -0.30 6.58 2.44
CA ARG A 103 0.24 5.96 3.65
C ARG A 103 0.02 4.46 3.66
N VAL A 104 1.00 3.72 4.17
CA VAL A 104 0.92 2.26 4.31
C VAL A 104 1.34 1.85 5.72
N LYS A 105 0.70 0.82 6.27
CA LYS A 105 1.08 0.19 7.54
C LYS A 105 1.02 -1.33 7.42
N THR A 106 1.71 -2.02 8.31
CA THR A 106 1.66 -3.48 8.48
C THR A 106 0.71 -3.81 9.63
N ILE A 107 -0.04 -4.89 9.51
CA ILE A 107 -1.00 -5.38 10.50
C ILE A 107 -0.83 -6.88 10.67
N ASN A 108 -0.96 -7.35 11.91
CA ASN A 108 -1.08 -8.76 12.24
C ASN A 108 -2.06 -8.97 13.42
N SER A 109 -2.19 -10.19 13.92
CA SER A 109 -3.12 -10.51 15.00
C SER A 109 -2.79 -9.85 16.35
N ALA A 110 -1.56 -9.38 16.55
CA ALA A 110 -1.14 -8.71 17.77
C ALA A 110 -1.33 -7.19 17.69
N GLY A 111 -1.48 -6.62 16.50
CA GLY A 111 -1.74 -5.19 16.31
C GLY A 111 -1.21 -4.66 14.98
N GLU A 112 -0.93 -3.37 14.98
CA GLU A 112 -0.54 -2.61 13.79
C GLU A 112 0.75 -1.83 14.01
N SER A 113 1.47 -1.60 12.92
CA SER A 113 2.62 -0.71 12.90
C SER A 113 2.20 0.76 12.84
N GLN A 114 3.18 1.65 12.95
CA GLN A 114 3.00 3.04 12.55
C GLN A 114 2.75 3.16 11.04
N TRP A 115 2.14 4.27 10.63
CA TRP A 115 1.96 4.63 9.22
C TRP A 115 3.24 5.19 8.62
N VAL A 116 3.60 4.74 7.42
CA VAL A 116 4.64 5.39 6.60
C VAL A 116 3.97 6.29 5.58
N LEU A 117 4.16 7.59 5.72
CA LEU A 117 3.57 8.62 4.87
C LEU A 117 4.51 9.05 3.75
N THR A 118 4.03 8.97 2.51
CA THR A 118 4.73 9.45 1.31
C THR A 118 3.86 10.44 0.57
N LYS A 119 4.42 11.60 0.21
CA LYS A 119 3.75 12.63 -0.60
C LYS A 119 4.11 12.44 -2.06
N THR A 120 3.14 12.58 -2.96
CA THR A 120 3.35 12.39 -4.40
C THR A 120 2.43 13.28 -5.22
N GLN A 121 2.69 13.34 -6.52
CA GLN A 121 1.87 14.06 -7.49
C GLN A 121 1.87 13.30 -8.82
N THR A 122 0.71 13.17 -9.45
CA THR A 122 0.65 12.66 -10.82
C THR A 122 1.32 13.65 -11.77
N LYS A 123 1.97 13.12 -12.80
CA LYS A 123 2.65 13.95 -13.80
C LYS A 123 1.64 14.74 -14.62
N GLU A 124 2.10 15.80 -15.27
CA GLU A 124 1.29 16.49 -16.27
C GLU A 124 1.01 15.58 -17.46
N GLU A 125 -0.12 15.81 -18.12
CA GLU A 125 -0.46 15.12 -19.35
C GLU A 125 0.43 15.64 -20.49
N LYS A 126 1.11 14.74 -21.19
CA LYS A 126 1.90 15.12 -22.36
C LYS A 126 0.96 15.32 -23.54
N TRP A 127 0.86 16.56 -24.02
CA TRP A 127 0.02 17.00 -25.15
C TRP A 127 0.19 16.19 -26.46
N GLY A 128 1.32 15.48 -26.63
CA GLY A 128 1.65 14.77 -27.88
C GLY A 128 0.86 13.48 -28.16
N ASP A 129 0.31 12.81 -27.13
CA ASP A 129 -0.39 11.53 -27.31
C ASP A 129 -1.90 11.70 -27.57
N ALA A 130 -2.49 12.83 -27.17
CA ALA A 130 -3.93 13.11 -27.30
C ALA A 130 -4.41 13.26 -28.76
N PHE A 131 -3.53 13.62 -29.69
CA PHE A 131 -3.90 13.84 -31.10
C PHE A 131 -3.66 12.63 -32.01
N ARG A 132 -3.01 11.57 -31.50
CA ARG A 132 -2.70 10.38 -32.32
C ARG A 132 -3.93 9.50 -32.59
N GLY A 133 -5.02 9.68 -31.83
CA GLY A 133 -6.26 8.91 -31.97
C GLY A 133 -7.32 9.51 -32.88
N ARG A 134 -7.11 10.70 -33.47
CA ARG A 134 -8.16 11.42 -34.23
C ARG A 134 -7.90 11.56 -35.74
N ALA A 135 -6.83 10.94 -36.26
CA ALA A 135 -6.41 11.08 -37.66
C ALA A 135 -6.75 9.86 -38.56
N ASN A 136 -7.44 8.83 -38.04
CA ASN A 136 -7.80 7.62 -38.80
C ASN A 136 -9.32 7.32 -38.75
N SER A 137 -10.15 8.32 -39.05
CA SER A 137 -11.59 8.14 -39.30
C SER A 137 -12.08 9.05 -40.40
#